data_AF-A0AAJ8KDQ4-F1
#
_entry.id   AF-A0AAJ8KDQ4-F1
#
_cell.length_a   1.000
_cell.length_b   1.000
_cell.length_c   1.000
_cell.angle_alpha   90.00
_cell.angle_beta   90.00
_cell.angle_gamma   90.00
#
_symmetry.space_group_name_H-M   'P 1'
#
loop_
_entity.id
_entity.type
_entity.pdbx_description
1 polymer ?
#
loop_
_entity_poly.entity_id
_entity_poly.type
_entity_poly.pdbx_seq_one_letter_code
_entity_poly.pdbx_strand_id
1 'polypeptide(L)'
;MWSSTLPLLALLGSTLALPQPKISSIRRPGWRPNRRQLPTDSVDTSSSSPTTTAPKTNIWQFLTNDEAADVISFLHSKEDLNLTAVDDAGDWDNTIMVVDLLPPNKTDALNFLDGEGDKPERWALASLLFGATEEPYAQDWVVGPIPITNDSMYYPYTFGTHAPEAKIRVYDMDGH
;
A
#
# COMPACT_ATOMS: atom_id res chain seq x y z
N MET A 1 -13.71 -117.35 -8.17
CA MET A 1 -14.17 -117.49 -9.56
C MET A 1 -14.91 -116.21 -9.94
N TRP A 2 -14.38 -115.56 -10.97
CA TRP A 2 -14.98 -114.65 -11.95
C TRP A 2 -15.91 -113.47 -11.62
N SER A 3 -15.59 -112.41 -12.35
CA SER A 3 -16.46 -111.45 -13.04
C SER A 3 -16.95 -110.20 -12.29
N SER A 4 -16.25 -109.11 -12.58
CA SER A 4 -16.73 -107.97 -13.38
C SER A 4 -18.17 -107.50 -13.19
N THR A 5 -18.34 -106.23 -12.83
CA THR A 5 -19.06 -105.21 -13.64
C THR A 5 -18.98 -103.85 -12.96
N LEU A 6 -18.55 -102.84 -13.72
CA LEU A 6 -18.57 -101.42 -13.34
C LEU A 6 -19.98 -100.85 -13.55
N PRO A 7 -20.39 -99.87 -12.73
CA PRO A 7 -21.22 -98.79 -13.23
C PRO A 7 -20.52 -97.44 -13.09
N LEU A 8 -20.60 -96.71 -14.20
CA LEU A 8 -20.16 -95.36 -14.44
C LEU A 8 -21.14 -94.39 -13.78
N LEU A 9 -20.66 -93.51 -12.89
CA LEU A 9 -21.43 -92.35 -12.44
C LEU A 9 -20.64 -91.07 -12.72
N ALA A 10 -21.14 -90.29 -13.67
CA ALA A 10 -20.58 -89.02 -14.09
C ALA A 10 -20.76 -87.97 -12.99
N LEU A 11 -19.65 -87.36 -12.55
CA LEU A 11 -19.64 -86.28 -11.57
C LEU A 11 -19.27 -84.98 -12.30
N LEU A 12 -20.28 -84.18 -12.65
CA LEU A 12 -20.11 -82.82 -13.17
C LEU A 12 -19.69 -81.91 -12.01
N GLY A 13 -18.38 -81.78 -11.78
CA GLY A 13 -17.80 -80.82 -10.85
C GLY A 13 -17.67 -79.44 -11.50
N SER A 14 -18.58 -78.52 -11.20
CA SER A 14 -18.42 -77.10 -11.53
C SER A 14 -17.42 -76.47 -10.56
N THR A 15 -16.13 -76.61 -10.83
CA THR A 15 -15.12 -75.80 -10.13
C THR A 15 -15.04 -74.44 -10.81
N LEU A 16 -15.73 -73.43 -10.26
CA LEU A 16 -15.35 -72.06 -10.55
C LEU A 16 -14.04 -71.80 -9.82
N ALA A 17 -12.93 -72.10 -10.50
CA ALA A 17 -11.61 -71.68 -10.07
C ALA A 17 -11.54 -70.16 -10.18
N LEU A 18 -11.85 -69.45 -9.09
CA LEU A 18 -11.54 -68.03 -8.99
C LEU A 18 -10.01 -67.91 -8.94
N PRO A 19 -9.37 -67.18 -9.89
CA PRO A 19 -7.93 -66.95 -9.81
C PRO A 19 -7.64 -66.19 -8.52
N GLN A 20 -6.74 -66.71 -7.69
CA GLN A 20 -6.14 -65.95 -6.58
C GLN A 20 -4.85 -65.30 -7.11
N PRO A 21 -4.89 -64.03 -7.56
CA PRO A 21 -3.67 -63.33 -7.85
C PRO A 21 -2.91 -63.14 -6.53
N LYS A 22 -1.74 -63.77 -6.39
CA LYS A 22 -0.79 -63.41 -5.34
C LYS A 22 -0.10 -62.11 -5.73
N ILE A 23 -0.88 -61.03 -5.76
CA ILE A 23 -0.41 -59.66 -5.92
C ILE A 23 -0.43 -59.06 -4.52
N SER A 24 0.75 -58.79 -3.96
CA SER A 24 0.95 -58.30 -2.59
C SER A 24 0.30 -56.93 -2.32
N SER A 25 -0.10 -56.20 -3.36
CA SER A 25 -0.63 -54.84 -3.26
C SER A 25 -2.14 -54.74 -3.07
N ILE A 26 -2.88 -55.86 -3.11
CA ILE A 26 -4.32 -55.84 -2.81
C ILE A 26 -4.51 -55.75 -1.29
N ARG A 27 -4.74 -54.53 -0.79
CA ARG A 27 -5.04 -54.27 0.61
C ARG A 27 -6.43 -54.79 0.96
N ARG A 28 -6.56 -55.43 2.13
CA ARG A 28 -7.85 -55.85 2.68
C ARG A 28 -8.81 -54.63 2.79
N PRO A 29 -10.09 -54.74 2.41
CA PRO A 29 -11.07 -53.71 2.70
C PRO A 29 -11.15 -53.56 4.22
N GLY A 30 -10.89 -52.36 4.73
CA GLY A 30 -10.95 -52.05 6.17
C GLY A 30 -9.63 -51.66 6.82
N TRP A 31 -8.47 -51.82 6.16
CA TRP A 31 -7.22 -51.28 6.71
C TRP A 31 -7.02 -49.82 6.30
N ARG A 32 -7.46 -48.90 7.15
CA ARG A 32 -7.02 -47.50 7.10
C ARG A 32 -5.65 -47.43 7.76
N PRO A 33 -4.55 -47.09 7.06
CA PRO A 33 -3.35 -46.71 7.78
C PRO A 33 -3.73 -45.50 8.64
N ASN A 34 -3.32 -45.49 9.91
CA ASN A 34 -3.40 -44.26 10.69
C ASN A 34 -2.74 -43.18 9.85
N ARG A 35 -3.54 -42.19 9.43
CA ARG A 35 -3.01 -40.97 8.81
C ARG A 35 -1.99 -40.48 9.83
N ARG A 36 -0.70 -40.53 9.50
CA ARG A 36 0.29 -39.78 10.26
C ARG A 36 -0.20 -38.35 10.16
N GLN A 37 -0.76 -37.83 11.24
CA GLN A 37 -0.88 -36.39 11.40
C GLN A 37 0.57 -35.93 11.37
N LEU A 38 0.99 -35.35 10.24
CA LEU A 38 2.09 -34.42 10.30
C LEU A 38 1.68 -33.40 11.36
N PRO A 39 2.51 -33.10 12.37
CA PRO A 39 2.24 -31.99 13.25
C PRO A 39 2.17 -30.75 12.36
N THR A 40 0.96 -30.33 11.99
CA THR A 40 0.71 -29.06 11.33
C THR A 40 0.55 -27.94 12.34
N ASP A 41 0.66 -28.25 13.63
CA ASP A 41 0.23 -27.39 14.71
C ASP A 41 1.45 -26.93 15.53
N SER A 42 2.33 -26.18 14.89
CA SER A 42 3.17 -25.18 15.58
C SER A 42 3.79 -24.23 14.57
N VAL A 43 2.97 -23.46 13.85
CA VAL A 43 3.44 -22.17 13.36
C VAL A 43 3.49 -21.29 14.60
N ASP A 44 4.70 -20.90 15.00
CA ASP A 44 4.89 -19.90 16.05
C ASP A 44 4.43 -18.54 15.51
N THR A 45 3.15 -18.25 15.69
CA THR A 45 2.52 -16.98 15.34
C THR A 45 2.91 -15.85 16.30
N SER A 46 3.82 -16.10 17.25
CA SER A 46 4.36 -15.07 18.16
C SER A 46 5.58 -14.33 17.60
N SER A 47 6.06 -14.69 16.40
CA SER A 47 7.16 -13.98 15.75
C SER A 47 6.77 -12.54 15.41
N SER A 48 7.37 -11.57 16.10
CA SER A 48 7.30 -10.15 15.76
C SER A 48 8.39 -9.79 14.76
N SER A 49 8.13 -8.81 13.89
CA SER A 49 9.16 -8.28 13.00
C SER A 49 10.36 -7.75 13.80
N PRO A 50 11.61 -8.03 13.36
CA PRO A 50 12.79 -7.51 14.06
C PRO A 50 12.80 -5.99 13.99
N THR A 51 13.15 -5.34 15.11
CA THR A 51 13.38 -3.89 15.14
C THR A 51 14.76 -3.61 14.56
N THR A 52 14.82 -2.73 13.57
CA THR A 52 16.07 -2.25 12.96
C THR A 52 16.05 -0.72 12.91
N THR A 53 17.23 -0.11 12.93
CA THR A 53 17.38 1.35 12.83
C THR A 53 17.96 1.69 11.47
N ALA A 54 17.33 2.62 10.76
CA ALA A 54 17.83 3.08 9.47
C ALA A 54 19.16 3.84 9.65
N PRO A 55 20.12 3.71 8.71
CA PRO A 55 21.41 4.37 8.80
C PRO A 55 21.34 5.90 8.61
N LYS A 56 20.26 6.38 7.97
CA LYS A 56 20.03 7.79 7.66
C LYS A 56 18.59 8.17 8.04
N THR A 57 18.38 9.45 8.34
CA THR A 57 17.03 9.99 8.56
C THR A 57 16.20 9.89 7.28
N ASN A 58 14.92 9.57 7.41
CA ASN A 58 14.01 9.54 6.27
C ASN A 58 13.67 10.97 5.81
N ILE A 59 14.29 11.41 4.72
CA ILE A 59 14.06 12.73 4.12
C ILE A 59 12.76 12.83 3.32
N TRP A 60 12.06 11.70 3.11
CA TRP A 60 10.74 11.63 2.46
C TRP A 60 9.61 11.38 3.46
N GLN A 61 9.89 11.52 4.75
CA GLN A 61 8.87 11.37 5.78
C GLN A 61 7.80 12.46 5.62
N PHE A 62 6.53 12.07 5.63
CA PHE A 62 5.40 12.99 5.60
C PHE A 62 5.48 14.05 6.70
N LEU A 63 4.73 15.14 6.52
CA LEU A 63 4.61 16.17 7.55
C LEU A 63 3.98 15.57 8.81
N THR A 64 4.49 15.97 9.96
CA THR A 64 3.79 15.73 11.23
C THR A 64 2.58 16.66 11.34
N ASN A 65 1.63 16.33 12.22
CA ASN A 65 0.45 17.16 12.42
C ASN A 65 0.81 18.59 12.86
N ASP A 66 1.85 18.73 13.70
CA ASP A 66 2.32 20.03 14.18
C ASP A 66 2.94 20.84 13.03
N GLU A 67 3.79 20.20 12.21
CA GLU A 67 4.37 20.85 11.01
C GLU A 67 3.29 21.29 10.02
N ALA A 68 2.27 20.45 9.79
CA ALA A 68 1.16 20.81 8.91
C ALA A 68 0.32 21.96 9.49
N ALA A 69 0.05 21.95 10.79
CA ALA A 69 -0.68 23.03 11.47
C ALA A 69 0.09 24.37 11.43
N ASP A 70 1.41 24.33 11.59
CA ASP A 70 2.27 25.51 11.48
C ASP A 70 2.26 26.08 10.06
N VAL A 71 2.32 25.23 9.02
CA VAL A 71 2.24 25.64 7.61
C VAL A 71 0.89 26.27 7.29
N ILE A 72 -0.21 25.64 7.75
CA ILE A 72 -1.58 26.17 7.57
C ILE A 72 -1.71 27.54 8.25
N SER A 73 -1.25 27.65 9.50
CA SER A 73 -1.27 28.91 10.26
C SER A 73 -0.43 29.99 9.59
N PHE A 74 0.73 29.63 9.06
CA PHE A 74 1.60 30.53 8.30
C PHE A 74 0.90 31.05 7.05
N LEU A 75 0.22 30.19 6.27
CA LEU A 75 -0.51 30.61 5.09
C LEU A 75 -1.70 31.51 5.41
N HIS A 76 -2.48 31.21 6.45
CA HIS A 76 -3.58 32.08 6.90
C HIS A 76 -3.09 33.46 7.40
N SER A 77 -1.83 33.57 7.84
CA SER A 77 -1.25 34.87 8.23
C SER A 77 -0.95 35.79 7.04
N LYS A 78 -1.03 35.29 5.80
CA LYS A 78 -0.72 36.03 4.58
C LYS A 78 -1.98 36.71 4.04
N GLU A 79 -2.06 38.02 4.25
CA GLU A 79 -3.22 38.84 3.84
C GLU A 79 -3.46 38.83 2.33
N ASP A 80 -2.42 38.67 1.51
CA ASP A 80 -2.49 38.62 0.05
C ASP A 80 -3.18 37.35 -0.48
N LEU A 81 -3.19 36.26 0.30
CA LEU A 81 -3.89 35.03 -0.09
C LEU A 81 -5.39 35.08 0.24
N ASN A 82 -5.81 35.92 1.19
CA ASN A 82 -7.19 36.08 1.65
C ASN A 82 -7.91 34.74 1.87
N LEU A 83 -7.30 33.86 2.68
CA LEU A 83 -7.77 32.49 2.88
C LEU A 83 -8.87 32.41 3.95
N THR A 84 -9.97 31.75 3.60
CA THR A 84 -11.07 31.39 4.50
C THR A 84 -10.85 29.97 5.03
N ALA A 85 -11.21 29.73 6.28
CA ALA A 85 -11.18 28.38 6.85
C ALA A 85 -12.16 27.47 6.10
N VAL A 86 -11.79 26.21 5.85
CA VAL A 86 -12.58 25.29 5.01
C VAL A 86 -14.00 25.09 5.54
N ASP A 87 -14.20 25.09 6.87
CA ASP A 87 -15.52 24.93 7.50
C ASP A 87 -16.46 26.13 7.27
N ASP A 88 -15.91 27.32 7.03
CA ASP A 88 -16.65 28.57 6.82
C ASP A 88 -16.71 28.98 5.34
N ALA A 89 -15.94 28.32 4.48
CA ALA A 89 -15.76 28.69 3.09
C ALA A 89 -16.89 28.17 2.19
N GLY A 90 -17.37 29.05 1.30
CA GLY A 90 -18.21 28.67 0.16
C GLY A 90 -17.43 28.59 -1.15
N ASP A 91 -18.16 28.44 -2.25
CA ASP A 91 -17.56 28.30 -3.61
C ASP A 91 -16.85 29.58 -4.09
N TRP A 92 -17.11 30.72 -3.43
CA TRP A 92 -16.58 32.04 -3.78
C TRP A 92 -15.45 32.49 -2.84
N ASP A 93 -14.90 31.58 -2.04
CA ASP A 93 -13.81 31.84 -1.11
C ASP A 93 -12.49 31.23 -1.59
N ASN A 94 -11.37 31.70 -1.04
CA ASN A 94 -10.07 31.07 -1.24
C ASN A 94 -9.81 30.10 -0.09
N THR A 95 -9.39 28.87 -0.38
CA THR A 95 -9.22 27.82 0.63
C THR A 95 -7.94 27.01 0.42
N ILE A 96 -7.45 26.43 1.50
CA ILE A 96 -6.37 25.45 1.45
C ILE A 96 -7.00 24.07 1.23
N MET A 97 -6.65 23.42 0.11
CA MET A 97 -7.17 22.09 -0.22
C MET A 97 -6.35 20.98 0.43
N VAL A 98 -5.03 21.02 0.25
CA VAL A 98 -4.10 19.98 0.70
C VAL A 98 -2.79 20.63 1.12
N VAL A 99 -2.17 20.10 2.18
CA VAL A 99 -0.81 20.44 2.58
C VAL A 99 -0.02 19.15 2.74
N ASP A 100 1.02 18.98 1.95
CA ASP A 100 1.87 17.80 1.90
C ASP A 100 3.36 18.16 1.94
N LEU A 101 4.21 17.15 2.12
CA LEU A 101 5.66 17.32 2.00
C LEU A 101 6.03 17.55 0.52
N LEU A 102 6.83 18.58 0.23
CA LEU A 102 7.55 18.69 -1.03
C LEU A 102 8.81 17.80 -0.96
N PRO A 103 8.91 16.72 -1.78
CA PRO A 103 10.08 15.87 -1.77
C PRO A 103 11.34 16.64 -2.18
N PRO A 104 12.48 16.41 -1.50
CA PRO A 104 13.73 17.07 -1.89
C PRO A 104 14.16 16.62 -3.28
N ASN A 105 14.90 17.48 -3.98
CA ASN A 105 15.47 17.14 -5.27
C ASN A 105 16.38 15.93 -5.18
N LYS A 106 16.41 15.12 -6.25
CA LYS A 106 17.22 13.90 -6.31
C LYS A 106 18.71 14.19 -6.06
N THR A 107 19.23 15.29 -6.62
CA THR A 107 20.64 15.67 -6.46
C THR A 107 20.98 15.89 -4.98
N ASP A 108 20.14 16.64 -4.27
CA ASP A 108 20.37 16.96 -2.85
C ASP A 108 20.17 15.73 -1.96
N ALA A 109 19.16 14.93 -2.28
CA ALA A 109 18.90 13.66 -1.61
C ALA A 109 20.08 12.67 -1.74
N LEU A 110 20.66 12.54 -2.94
CA LEU A 110 21.83 11.68 -3.16
C LEU A 110 23.05 12.20 -2.42
N ASN A 111 23.35 13.50 -2.50
CA ASN A 111 24.46 14.11 -1.78
C ASN A 111 24.39 13.80 -0.27
N PHE A 112 23.20 13.88 0.34
CA PHE A 112 22.99 13.55 1.74
C PHE A 112 23.15 12.04 2.05
N LEU A 113 22.57 11.18 1.20
CA LEU A 113 22.60 9.73 1.42
C LEU A 113 23.99 9.15 1.25
N ASP A 114 24.74 9.63 0.26
CA ASP A 114 26.12 9.22 -0.02
C ASP A 114 27.12 9.82 0.98
N GLY A 115 26.69 10.79 1.80
CA GLY A 115 27.49 11.41 2.86
C GLY A 115 28.40 12.53 2.38
N GLU A 116 28.12 13.07 1.19
CA GLU A 116 28.85 14.17 0.56
C GLU A 116 28.24 15.55 0.88
N GLY A 117 27.05 15.60 1.51
CA GLY A 117 26.36 16.84 1.87
C GLY A 117 25.49 16.74 3.13
N ASP A 118 24.98 17.90 3.54
CA ASP A 118 24.10 18.04 4.71
C ASP A 118 22.66 17.56 4.42
N LYS A 119 21.87 17.42 5.48
CA LYS A 119 20.45 17.07 5.35
C LYS A 119 19.72 18.17 4.58
N PRO A 120 19.00 17.85 3.49
CA PRO A 120 18.24 18.85 2.75
C PRO A 120 17.17 19.49 3.62
N GLU A 121 16.94 20.78 3.41
CA GLU A 121 15.85 21.51 4.02
C GLU A 121 14.50 20.89 3.63
N ARG A 122 13.55 20.91 4.57
CA ARG A 122 12.19 20.41 4.33
C ARG A 122 11.30 21.56 3.91
N TRP A 123 10.51 21.32 2.88
CA TRP A 123 9.54 22.25 2.32
C TRP A 123 8.18 21.55 2.26
N ALA A 124 7.10 22.32 2.40
CA ALA A 124 5.73 21.86 2.17
C ALA A 124 5.27 22.29 0.77
N LEU A 125 4.35 21.51 0.23
CA LEU A 125 3.56 21.84 -0.93
C LEU A 125 2.12 22.05 -0.44
N ALA A 126 1.58 23.24 -0.68
CA ALA A 126 0.21 23.59 -0.34
C ALA A 126 -0.59 23.84 -1.62
N SER A 127 -1.61 23.03 -1.86
CA SER A 127 -2.56 23.24 -2.95
C SER A 127 -3.64 24.20 -2.48
N LEU A 128 -3.73 25.38 -3.10
CA LEU A 128 -4.71 26.40 -2.79
C LEU A 128 -5.76 26.47 -3.88
N LEU A 129 -7.02 26.62 -3.48
CA LEU A 129 -8.13 26.96 -4.37
C LEU A 129 -8.42 28.45 -4.25
N PHE A 130 -8.45 29.15 -5.37
CA PHE A 130 -8.82 30.56 -5.46
C PHE A 130 -10.20 30.68 -6.10
N GLY A 131 -11.23 30.79 -5.26
CA GLY A 131 -12.63 30.94 -5.68
C GLY A 131 -13.15 32.35 -5.69
N ALA A 132 -12.47 33.29 -5.02
CA ALA A 132 -12.86 34.70 -4.99
C ALA A 132 -12.50 35.44 -6.30
N THR A 133 -12.66 34.79 -7.46
CA THR A 133 -12.32 35.31 -8.79
C THR A 133 -13.33 34.84 -9.84
N GLU A 134 -13.47 35.59 -10.95
CA GLU A 134 -14.38 35.24 -12.05
C GLU A 134 -13.99 33.94 -12.77
N GLU A 135 -12.69 33.62 -12.81
CA GLU A 135 -12.16 32.37 -13.35
C GLU A 135 -11.45 31.59 -12.25
N PRO A 136 -12.18 30.78 -11.44
CA PRO A 136 -11.59 30.03 -10.35
C PRO A 136 -10.45 29.12 -10.79
N TYR A 137 -9.43 29.00 -9.95
CA TYR A 137 -8.28 28.16 -10.24
C TYR A 137 -7.69 27.54 -8.98
N ALA A 138 -7.07 26.38 -9.14
CA ALA A 138 -6.20 25.77 -8.16
C ALA A 138 -4.73 26.03 -8.54
N GLN A 139 -3.88 26.24 -7.55
CA GLN A 139 -2.45 26.41 -7.74
C GLN A 139 -1.68 25.83 -6.55
N ASP A 140 -0.59 25.16 -6.84
CA ASP A 140 0.31 24.64 -5.82
C ASP A 140 1.33 25.71 -5.42
N TRP A 141 1.61 25.79 -4.13
CA TRP A 141 2.55 26.73 -3.53
C TRP A 141 3.59 25.98 -2.71
N VAL A 142 4.85 26.34 -2.88
CA VAL A 142 5.93 25.86 -2.01
C VAL A 142 5.97 26.74 -0.77
N VAL A 143 6.07 26.13 0.41
CA VAL A 143 6.10 26.82 1.70
C VAL A 143 7.25 26.26 2.54
N GLY A 144 8.08 27.12 3.11
CA GLY A 144 9.16 26.68 3.98
C GLY A 144 10.28 27.70 4.11
N PRO A 145 11.43 27.32 4.70
CA PRO A 145 11.73 25.98 5.22
C PRO A 145 10.89 25.62 6.47
N ILE A 146 10.80 24.32 6.76
CA ILE A 146 10.12 23.73 7.93
C ILE A 146 11.20 23.24 8.92
N PRO A 147 11.11 23.53 10.23
CA PRO A 147 10.02 24.21 10.95
C PRO A 147 9.83 25.67 10.54
N ILE A 148 8.58 26.17 10.64
CA ILE A 148 8.28 27.55 10.25
C ILE A 148 9.01 28.53 11.18
N THR A 149 9.68 29.49 10.55
CA THR A 149 10.41 30.57 11.21
C THR A 149 10.06 31.91 10.56
N ASN A 150 10.59 33.01 11.08
CA ASN A 150 10.41 34.33 10.47
C ASN A 150 11.02 34.45 9.07
N ASP A 151 11.99 33.57 8.75
CA ASP A 151 12.65 33.52 7.46
C ASP A 151 11.90 32.60 6.47
N SER A 152 10.81 31.94 6.91
CA SER A 152 9.99 31.11 6.04
C SER A 152 9.26 31.95 5.01
N MET A 153 9.26 31.46 3.77
CA MET A 153 8.68 32.08 2.59
C MET A 153 7.71 31.12 1.91
N TYR A 154 6.94 31.66 0.98
CA TYR A 154 6.07 30.90 0.09
C TYR A 154 6.16 31.47 -1.32
N TYR A 155 6.01 30.61 -2.32
CA TYR A 155 6.01 31.00 -3.73
C TYR A 155 5.29 29.96 -4.59
N PRO A 156 4.79 30.34 -5.79
CA PRO A 156 4.11 29.40 -6.67
C PRO A 156 5.03 28.25 -7.11
N TYR A 157 4.51 27.02 -7.07
CA TYR A 157 5.23 25.85 -7.56
C TYR A 157 5.06 25.69 -9.07
N THR A 158 6.03 26.16 -9.84
CA THR A 158 6.01 26.09 -11.30
C THR A 158 6.87 24.98 -11.90
N PHE A 159 7.78 24.40 -11.12
CA PHE A 159 8.74 23.43 -11.62
C PHE A 159 8.10 22.10 -12.06
N GLY A 160 7.00 21.69 -11.43
CA GLY A 160 6.32 20.42 -11.72
C GLY A 160 5.51 20.39 -13.01
N THR A 161 5.42 21.51 -13.74
CA THR A 161 4.57 21.65 -14.91
C THR A 161 5.25 22.44 -16.03
N HIS A 162 4.77 22.24 -17.25
CA HIS A 162 5.20 23.02 -18.42
C HIS A 162 4.36 24.29 -18.62
N ALA A 163 3.30 24.48 -17.84
CA ALA A 163 2.47 25.68 -17.89
C ALA A 163 3.21 26.86 -17.22
N PRO A 164 3.21 28.06 -17.83
CA PRO A 164 3.99 29.19 -17.33
C PRO A 164 3.57 29.67 -15.93
N GLU A 165 2.28 29.54 -15.58
CA GLU A 165 1.74 29.98 -14.29
C GLU A 165 1.39 28.82 -13.35
N ALA A 166 1.47 27.57 -13.80
CA ALA A 166 1.08 26.40 -13.02
C ALA A 166 -0.33 26.44 -12.38
N LYS A 167 -1.23 27.25 -12.94
CA LYS A 167 -2.63 27.33 -12.52
C LYS A 167 -3.47 26.33 -13.30
N ILE A 168 -4.37 25.65 -12.59
CA ILE A 168 -5.35 24.75 -13.17
C ILE A 168 -6.72 25.39 -12.96
N ARG A 169 -7.41 25.74 -14.05
CA ARG A 169 -8.76 26.28 -13.97
C ARG A 169 -9.72 25.25 -13.38
N VAL A 170 -10.56 25.69 -12.46
CA VAL A 170 -11.66 24.89 -11.91
C VAL A 170 -12.93 25.29 -12.63
N TYR A 171 -13.50 24.35 -13.36
CA TYR A 171 -14.77 24.55 -14.07
C TYR A 171 -15.92 24.17 -13.15
N ASP A 172 -17.00 24.94 -13.19
CA ASP A 172 -18.26 24.66 -12.48
C ASP A 172 -18.10 24.57 -10.95
N MET A 173 -17.53 25.63 -10.36
CA MET A 173 -17.27 25.67 -8.92
C MET A 173 -18.55 25.77 -8.08
N ASP A 174 -19.61 26.35 -8.65
CA ASP A 174 -20.93 26.55 -8.03
C ASP A 174 -21.97 25.47 -8.41
N GLY A 175 -21.54 24.43 -9.14
CA GLY A 175 -22.38 23.35 -9.65
C GLY A 175 -22.62 22.21 -8.65
N HIS A 176 -23.31 22.49 -7.53
CA HIS A 176 -23.76 21.47 -6.56
C HIS A 176 -25.10 20.82 -6.93
#